data_AF-A0A966S939-F1
#
_entry.id   AF-A0A966S939-F1
#
_cell.length_a   1.000
_cell.length_b   1.000
_cell.length_c   1.000
_cell.angle_alpha   90.00
_cell.angle_beta   90.00
_cell.angle_gamma   90.00
#
_symmetry.space_group_name_H-M   'P 1'
#
loop_
_entity.id
_entity.type
_entity.pdbx_description
1 polymer ?
#
loop_
_entity_poly.entity_id
_entity_poly.type
_entity_poly.pdbx_seq_one_letter_code
_entity_poly.pdbx_strand_id
1 'polypeptide(L)'
;MPQVVDMSGARPSWTPSAERRDNSNLQRFINCVAARRDLRFDDYAALHRWSVEDSPAFWFELAHFTDVKADWAAAAVLDDGARMPGARWFPGAQLNFAENLLHFRDDHPALVFHNERGLRRTLSYRQLTAEVGRIAAGLRAAGVVPQDRVAGFMPNLPETIVAMLAAT
;
A
#
# COMPACT_ATOMS: atom_id res chain seq x y z
N MET A 1 -41.17 -17.32 7.17
CA MET A 1 -40.01 -16.81 7.94
C MET A 1 -38.78 -17.51 7.42
N PRO A 2 -37.71 -16.79 7.02
CA PRO A 2 -36.49 -17.46 6.57
C PRO A 2 -35.79 -18.11 7.76
N GLN A 3 -35.37 -19.37 7.59
CA GLN A 3 -34.60 -20.10 8.57
C GLN A 3 -33.25 -19.40 8.78
N VAL A 4 -32.98 -19.01 10.01
CA VAL A 4 -31.64 -18.58 10.43
C VAL A 4 -30.74 -19.80 10.32
N VAL A 5 -29.77 -19.77 9.41
CA VAL A 5 -28.75 -20.81 9.30
C VAL A 5 -27.87 -20.72 10.55
N ASP A 6 -27.97 -21.75 11.39
CA ASP A 6 -27.08 -21.93 12.53
C ASP A 6 -25.67 -22.24 12.01
N MET A 7 -24.75 -21.28 12.19
CA MET A 7 -23.35 -21.38 11.79
C MET A 7 -22.46 -21.95 12.91
N SER A 8 -23.03 -22.37 14.05
CA SER A 8 -22.27 -22.91 15.18
C SER A 8 -21.87 -24.38 14.92
N GLY A 9 -20.77 -24.55 14.18
CA GLY A 9 -20.19 -25.86 13.85
C GLY A 9 -19.76 -26.03 12.40
N ALA A 10 -19.91 -24.99 11.57
CA ALA A 10 -19.46 -25.01 10.18
C ALA A 10 -17.93 -25.13 10.11
N ARG A 11 -17.43 -26.29 9.68
CA ARG A 11 -16.01 -26.45 9.32
C ARG A 11 -15.72 -25.53 8.13
N PRO A 12 -14.66 -24.71 8.18
CA PRO A 12 -14.32 -23.86 7.06
C PRO A 12 -14.06 -24.72 5.82
N SER A 13 -14.60 -24.30 4.67
CA SER A 13 -14.43 -25.00 3.39
C SER A 13 -12.97 -25.06 2.94
N TRP A 14 -12.13 -24.18 3.49
CA TRP A 14 -10.70 -24.17 3.27
C TRP A 14 -9.97 -23.60 4.49
N THR A 15 -8.78 -24.10 4.79
CA THR A 15 -7.87 -23.55 5.80
C THR A 15 -6.45 -23.56 5.22
N PRO A 16 -5.64 -22.50 5.40
CA PRO A 16 -4.27 -22.51 4.92
C PRO A 16 -3.44 -23.57 5.65
N SER A 17 -2.51 -24.20 4.92
CA SER A 17 -1.49 -25.06 5.55
C SER A 17 -0.60 -24.26 6.50
N ALA A 18 0.03 -24.93 7.46
CA ALA A 18 1.02 -24.33 8.35
C ALA A 18 2.14 -23.64 7.55
N GLU A 19 2.70 -24.34 6.55
CA GLU A 19 3.72 -23.79 5.65
C GLU A 19 3.29 -22.47 4.98
N ARG A 20 2.05 -22.37 4.49
CA ARG A 20 1.54 -21.14 3.87
C ARG A 20 1.42 -20.00 4.89
N ARG A 21 1.04 -20.31 6.13
CA ARG A 21 0.94 -19.33 7.22
C ARG A 21 2.33 -18.83 7.58
N ASP A 22 3.26 -19.75 7.80
CA ASP A 22 4.62 -19.47 8.25
C ASP A 22 5.41 -18.65 7.23
N ASN A 23 5.19 -18.90 5.94
CA ASN A 23 5.83 -18.18 4.84
C ASN A 23 5.07 -16.91 4.37
N SER A 24 4.02 -16.50 5.08
CA SER A 24 3.25 -15.31 4.69
C SER A 24 3.96 -14.01 5.10
N ASN A 25 3.73 -12.93 4.34
CA ASN A 25 4.20 -11.59 4.73
C ASN A 25 3.61 -11.13 6.07
N LEU A 26 2.40 -11.57 6.39
CA LEU A 26 1.77 -11.29 7.68
C LEU A 26 2.55 -11.94 8.83
N GLN A 27 2.95 -13.21 8.70
CA GLN A 27 3.77 -13.86 9.74
C GLN A 27 5.16 -13.21 9.85
N ARG A 28 5.77 -12.80 8.72
CA ARG A 28 7.01 -12.03 8.73
C ARG A 28 6.86 -10.72 9.50
N PHE A 29 5.76 -10.00 9.30
CA PHE A 29 5.45 -8.77 10.02
C PHE A 29 5.26 -9.04 11.52
N ILE A 30 4.44 -10.04 11.88
CA ILE A 30 4.20 -10.46 13.28
C ILE A 30 5.53 -10.73 13.99
N ASN A 31 6.41 -11.52 13.38
CA ASN A 31 7.71 -11.87 13.96
C ASN A 31 8.60 -10.63 14.14
N CYS A 32 8.60 -9.71 13.17
CA CYS A 32 9.37 -8.46 13.25
C CYS A 32 8.89 -7.57 14.41
N VAL A 33 7.57 -7.35 14.51
CA VAL A 33 6.98 -6.52 15.57
C VAL A 33 7.18 -7.15 16.94
N ALA A 34 6.92 -8.46 17.07
CA ALA A 34 7.13 -9.21 18.30
C ALA A 34 8.56 -9.02 18.84
N ALA A 35 9.57 -9.15 17.97
CA ALA A 35 10.97 -8.97 18.34
C ALA A 35 11.32 -7.50 18.69
N ARG A 36 10.82 -6.52 17.93
CA ARG A 36 11.16 -5.09 18.13
C ARG A 36 10.47 -4.47 19.35
N ARG A 37 9.29 -4.96 19.72
CA ARG A 37 8.44 -4.40 20.77
C ARG A 37 8.34 -5.28 22.01
N ASP A 38 9.02 -6.43 22.03
CA ASP A 38 8.90 -7.44 23.09
C ASP A 38 7.43 -7.86 23.32
N LEU A 39 6.71 -8.09 22.21
CA LEU A 39 5.31 -8.49 22.20
C LEU A 39 5.15 -9.96 21.82
N ARG A 40 4.02 -10.53 22.20
CA ARG A 40 3.61 -11.88 21.81
C ARG A 40 2.21 -11.86 21.22
N PHE A 41 2.06 -12.51 20.07
CA PHE A 41 0.78 -12.69 19.39
C PHE A 41 0.51 -14.19 19.23
N ASP A 42 -0.46 -14.71 19.98
CA ASP A 42 -0.81 -16.14 19.92
C ASP A 42 -1.62 -16.50 18.66
N ASP A 43 -2.36 -15.53 18.12
CA ASP A 43 -3.14 -15.67 16.89
C ASP A 43 -3.35 -14.32 16.19
N TYR A 44 -4.04 -14.37 15.04
CA TYR A 44 -4.40 -13.17 14.29
C TYR A 44 -5.30 -12.23 15.10
N ALA A 45 -6.19 -12.75 15.94
CA ALA A 45 -7.11 -11.94 16.73
C ALA A 45 -6.35 -11.10 17.77
N ALA A 46 -5.27 -11.63 18.36
CA ALA A 46 -4.37 -10.90 19.23
C ALA A 46 -3.66 -9.75 18.48
N LEU A 47 -3.11 -10.01 17.29
CA LEU A 47 -2.50 -8.96 16.45
C LEU A 47 -3.53 -7.87 16.10
N HIS A 48 -4.71 -8.26 15.65
CA HIS A 48 -5.77 -7.33 15.28
C HIS A 48 -6.20 -6.47 16.46
N ARG A 49 -6.41 -7.08 17.64
CA ARG A 49 -6.75 -6.35 18.86
C ARG A 49 -5.69 -5.29 19.18
N TRP A 50 -4.41 -5.67 19.14
CA TRP A 50 -3.32 -4.73 19.34
C TRP A 50 -3.30 -3.61 18.29
N SER A 51 -3.55 -3.91 17.01
CA SER A 51 -3.59 -2.88 15.96
C SER A 51 -4.68 -1.82 16.16
N VAL A 52 -5.74 -2.17 16.90
CA VAL A 52 -6.85 -1.27 17.22
C VAL A 52 -6.59 -0.55 18.54
N GLU A 53 -6.12 -1.26 19.56
CA GLU A 53 -5.86 -0.69 20.90
C GLU A 53 -4.65 0.26 20.90
N ASP A 54 -3.63 -0.02 20.09
CA ASP A 54 -2.45 0.83 19.90
C ASP A 54 -2.17 1.06 18.41
N SER A 55 -3.12 1.71 17.74
CA SER A 55 -2.99 2.05 16.31
C SER A 55 -1.76 2.89 15.97
N PRO A 56 -1.33 3.89 16.77
CA PRO A 56 -0.10 4.63 16.48
C PRO A 56 1.13 3.72 16.42
N ALA A 57 1.27 2.80 17.37
CA ALA A 57 2.36 1.83 17.35
C ALA A 57 2.30 0.90 16.13
N PHE A 58 1.12 0.38 15.83
CA PHE A 58 0.91 -0.52 14.70
C PHE A 58 1.29 0.13 13.38
N TRP A 59 0.78 1.33 13.09
CA TRP A 59 1.05 2.01 11.83
C TRP A 59 2.50 2.46 11.71
N PHE A 60 3.15 2.82 12.81
CA PHE A 60 4.59 3.05 12.84
C PHE A 60 5.35 1.79 12.40
N GLU A 61 5.09 0.65 13.02
CA GLU A 61 5.78 -0.60 12.68
C GLU A 61 5.50 -1.04 11.25
N LEU A 62 4.26 -0.90 10.79
CA LEU A 62 3.89 -1.27 9.44
C LEU A 62 4.65 -0.44 8.40
N ALA A 63 4.67 0.89 8.56
CA ALA A 63 5.37 1.78 7.64
C ALA A 63 6.87 1.45 7.53
N HIS A 64 7.53 1.14 8.66
CA HIS A 64 8.94 0.76 8.69
C HIS A 64 9.19 -0.65 8.17
N PHE A 65 8.29 -1.60 8.46
CA PHE A 65 8.40 -2.97 7.95
C PHE A 65 8.29 -3.03 6.43
N THR A 66 7.42 -2.20 5.86
CA THR A 66 7.25 -2.10 4.40
C THR A 66 8.24 -1.16 3.73
N ASP A 67 9.17 -0.59 4.50
CA ASP A 67 10.21 0.34 4.01
C ASP A 67 9.63 1.54 3.24
N VAL A 68 8.57 2.15 3.79
CA VAL A 68 7.98 3.36 3.18
C VAL A 68 9.01 4.49 3.21
N LYS A 69 9.28 5.03 2.03
CA LYS A 69 10.14 6.20 1.84
C LYS A 69 9.36 7.46 2.11
N ALA A 70 9.70 8.10 3.22
CA ALA A 70 9.17 9.39 3.59
C ALA A 70 10.25 10.16 4.36
N ASP A 71 10.15 11.49 4.30
CA ASP A 71 10.73 12.34 5.34
C ASP A 71 9.83 12.25 6.57
N TRP A 72 10.23 11.37 7.49
CA TRP A 72 9.54 11.19 8.76
C TRP A 72 9.90 12.35 9.68
N ALA A 73 9.04 13.37 9.72
CA ALA A 73 9.13 14.38 10.76
C ALA A 73 9.12 13.72 12.15
N ALA A 74 9.77 14.33 13.14
CA ALA A 74 9.80 13.84 14.53
C ALA A 74 8.44 13.85 15.26
N ALA A 75 7.35 14.10 14.53
CA ALA A 75 6.00 14.24 15.04
C ALA A 75 5.35 12.88 15.36
N ALA A 76 4.17 12.94 15.99
CA ALA A 76 3.36 11.76 16.30
C ALA A 76 2.88 11.03 15.03
N VAL A 77 2.60 9.74 15.16
CA VAL A 77 2.04 8.89 14.08
C VAL A 77 0.54 9.15 13.87
N LEU A 78 -0.18 9.47 14.94
CA LEU A 78 -1.60 9.78 14.91
C LEU A 78 -1.86 10.95 15.84
N ASP A 79 -2.53 11.96 15.31
CA ASP A 79 -3.04 13.09 16.06
C ASP A 79 -4.58 13.15 15.95
N ASP A 80 -5.23 13.33 17.09
CA ASP A 80 -6.68 13.39 17.25
C ASP A 80 -7.42 12.17 16.62
N GLY A 81 -6.99 10.96 16.99
CA GLY A 81 -7.47 9.71 16.39
C GLY A 81 -8.96 9.41 16.58
N ALA A 82 -9.60 10.03 17.58
CA ALA A 82 -11.03 9.87 17.82
C ALA A 82 -11.89 10.81 16.94
N ARG A 83 -11.30 11.84 16.32
CA ARG A 83 -12.04 12.81 15.52
C ARG A 83 -12.40 12.25 14.14
N MET A 84 -13.70 12.13 13.88
CA MET A 84 -14.23 11.67 12.60
C MET A 84 -15.31 12.63 12.06
N PRO A 85 -15.10 13.28 10.89
CA PRO A 85 -13.87 13.31 10.08
C PRO A 85 -12.80 14.22 10.72
N GLY A 86 -11.51 13.93 10.47
CA GLY A 86 -10.42 14.87 10.77
C GLY A 86 -9.21 14.30 11.51
N ALA A 87 -9.18 13.02 11.88
CA ALA A 87 -7.96 12.37 12.39
C ALA A 87 -6.78 12.58 11.42
N ARG A 88 -5.59 12.87 11.96
CA ARG A 88 -4.38 13.17 11.17
C ARG A 88 -3.35 12.08 11.36
N TRP A 89 -3.03 11.36 10.29
CA TRP A 89 -1.98 10.35 10.27
C TRP A 89 -0.66 10.94 9.79
N PHE A 90 0.43 10.62 10.50
CA PHE A 90 1.78 11.11 10.28
C PHE A 90 1.86 12.62 10.00
N PRO A 91 1.26 13.48 10.84
CA PRO A 91 1.28 14.92 10.66
C PRO A 91 2.71 15.46 10.45
N GLY A 92 2.92 16.14 9.33
CA GLY A 92 4.20 16.74 8.98
C GLY A 92 5.16 15.80 8.23
N ALA A 93 4.87 14.50 8.16
CA ALA A 93 5.62 13.61 7.28
C ALA A 93 5.37 13.99 5.81
N GLN A 94 6.42 13.91 5.00
CA GLN A 94 6.35 14.17 3.56
C GLN A 94 6.77 12.93 2.80
N LEU A 95 6.00 12.55 1.78
CA LEU A 95 6.34 11.45 0.89
C LEU A 95 5.92 11.77 -0.54
N ASN A 96 6.52 11.07 -1.50
CA ASN A 96 6.03 11.01 -2.86
C ASN A 96 5.49 9.61 -3.16
N PHE A 97 4.25 9.55 -3.66
CA PHE A 97 3.56 8.27 -3.89
C PHE A 97 4.21 7.50 -5.05
N ALA A 98 4.54 8.18 -6.15
CA ALA A 98 5.22 7.56 -7.28
C ALA A 98 6.63 7.06 -6.93
N GLU A 99 7.36 7.75 -6.06
CA GLU A 99 8.68 7.32 -5.58
C GLU A 99 8.60 5.97 -4.86
N ASN A 100 7.60 5.81 -3.98
CA ASN A 100 7.38 4.56 -3.25
C ASN A 100 6.99 3.42 -4.19
N LEU A 101 6.09 3.67 -5.15
CA LEU A 101 5.67 2.66 -6.13
C LEU A 101 6.74 2.33 -7.18
N LEU A 102 7.65 3.27 -7.47
CA LEU A 102 8.74 3.11 -8.44
C LEU A 102 10.09 2.96 -7.74
N HIS A 103 10.10 2.33 -6.56
CA HIS A 103 11.31 2.13 -5.76
C HIS A 103 12.40 1.36 -6.54
N PHE A 104 12.01 0.35 -7.33
CA PHE A 104 12.95 -0.40 -8.17
C PHE A 104 13.31 0.41 -9.42
N ARG A 105 14.56 0.32 -9.86
CA ARG A 105 15.10 1.03 -11.05
C ARG A 105 15.81 0.08 -12.00
N ASP A 106 15.29 -1.15 -12.09
CA ASP A 106 15.88 -2.26 -12.81
C ASP A 106 14.95 -2.77 -13.93
N ASP A 107 15.34 -3.89 -14.53
CA ASP A 107 14.66 -4.45 -15.69
C ASP A 107 13.58 -5.49 -15.32
N HIS A 108 13.25 -5.64 -14.03
CA HIS A 108 12.14 -6.50 -13.61
C HIS A 108 10.80 -5.95 -14.11
N PRO A 109 9.83 -6.81 -14.47
CA PRO A 109 8.49 -6.38 -14.88
C PRO A 109 7.79 -5.57 -13.78
N ALA A 110 7.41 -4.32 -14.09
CA ALA A 110 6.59 -3.48 -13.22
C ALA A 110 5.12 -3.51 -13.61
N LEU A 111 4.84 -3.51 -14.93
CA LEU A 111 3.50 -3.45 -15.47
C LEU A 111 3.36 -4.44 -16.62
N VAL A 112 2.45 -5.41 -16.46
CA VAL A 112 2.10 -6.38 -17.51
C VAL A 112 0.68 -6.09 -17.97
N PHE A 113 0.56 -5.58 -19.19
CA PHE A 113 -0.70 -5.21 -19.81
C PHE A 113 -1.16 -6.27 -20.82
N HIS A 114 -2.46 -6.51 -20.83
CA HIS A 114 -3.16 -7.35 -21.78
C HIS A 114 -4.40 -6.63 -22.30
N ASN A 115 -4.76 -6.87 -23.56
CA ASN A 115 -6.06 -6.47 -24.09
C ASN A 115 -6.81 -7.64 -24.74
N GLU A 116 -8.07 -7.38 -25.07
CA GLU A 116 -8.99 -8.35 -25.67
C GLU A 116 -8.58 -8.80 -27.08
N ARG A 117 -7.66 -8.08 -27.73
CA ARG A 117 -7.09 -8.44 -29.04
C ARG A 117 -5.84 -9.31 -28.92
N GLY A 118 -5.50 -9.76 -27.71
CA GLY A 118 -4.33 -10.58 -27.45
C GLY A 118 -3.00 -9.81 -27.41
N LEU A 119 -3.02 -8.47 -27.48
CA LEU A 119 -1.80 -7.69 -27.29
C LEU A 119 -1.33 -7.84 -25.85
N ARG A 120 -0.05 -8.18 -25.69
CA ARG A 120 0.64 -8.18 -24.40
C ARG A 120 1.79 -7.18 -24.45
N ARG A 121 1.87 -6.30 -23.47
CA ARG A 121 2.99 -5.36 -23.31
C ARG A 121 3.49 -5.44 -21.87
N THR A 122 4.79 -5.54 -21.71
CA THR A 122 5.43 -5.47 -20.40
C THR A 122 6.32 -4.24 -20.35
N LEU A 123 6.19 -3.44 -19.29
CA LEU A 123 7.13 -2.38 -18.95
C LEU A 123 7.95 -2.84 -17.76
N SER A 124 9.28 -2.73 -17.86
CA SER A 124 10.14 -2.86 -16.70
C SER A 124 10.00 -1.65 -15.76
N TYR A 125 10.49 -1.77 -14.52
CA TYR A 125 10.57 -0.64 -13.60
C TYR A 125 11.37 0.53 -14.17
N ARG A 126 12.49 0.26 -14.85
CA ARG A 126 13.29 1.27 -15.56
C ARG A 126 12.48 1.98 -16.64
N GLN A 127 11.75 1.23 -17.47
CA GLN A 127 10.93 1.80 -18.55
C GLN A 127 9.77 2.62 -17.98
N LEU A 128 9.02 2.06 -17.03
CA LEU A 128 7.90 2.75 -16.40
C LEU A 128 8.35 4.05 -15.73
N THR A 129 9.48 4.01 -15.01
CA THR A 129 10.11 5.21 -14.43
C THR A 129 10.40 6.28 -15.48
N ALA A 130 11.00 5.88 -16.61
CA ALA A 130 11.31 6.81 -17.68
C ALA A 130 10.05 7.43 -18.30
N GLU A 131 9.00 6.64 -18.54
CA GLU A 131 7.70 7.14 -19.03
C GLU A 131 7.08 8.15 -18.05
N VAL A 132 7.02 7.80 -16.76
CA VAL A 132 6.49 8.67 -15.71
C VAL A 132 7.28 9.98 -15.63
N GLY A 133 8.60 9.90 -15.68
CA GLY A 133 9.46 11.08 -15.68
C GLY A 133 9.22 12.01 -16.87
N ARG A 134 8.96 11.45 -18.07
CA ARG A 134 8.64 12.23 -19.28
C ARG A 134 7.31 12.97 -19.13
N ILE A 135 6.26 12.28 -18.67
CA ILE A 135 4.95 12.92 -18.46
C ILE A 135 5.01 13.96 -17.34
N ALA A 136 5.68 13.66 -16.22
CA ALA A 136 5.84 14.60 -15.11
C ALA A 136 6.59 15.86 -15.54
N ALA A 137 7.61 15.74 -16.39
CA ALA A 137 8.30 16.89 -16.97
C ALA A 137 7.37 17.72 -17.88
N GLY A 138 6.53 17.06 -18.69
CA GLY A 138 5.52 17.73 -19.51
C GLY A 138 4.47 18.48 -18.68
N LEU A 139 3.95 17.88 -17.62
CA LEU A 139 3.00 18.53 -16.70
C LEU A 139 3.61 19.78 -16.05
N ARG A 140 4.86 19.69 -15.58
CA ARG A 140 5.59 20.84 -15.03
C ARG A 140 5.80 21.93 -16.08
N ALA A 141 6.16 21.57 -17.31
CA ALA A 141 6.33 22.53 -18.41
C ALA A 141 5.01 23.22 -18.79
N ALA A 142 3.87 22.54 -18.60
CA ALA A 142 2.54 23.10 -18.76
C ALA A 142 2.07 23.96 -17.57
N GLY A 143 2.90 24.11 -16.53
CA GLY A 143 2.62 24.95 -15.36
C GLY A 143 1.87 24.27 -14.22
N VAL A 144 1.72 22.94 -14.24
CA VAL A 144 1.09 22.19 -13.15
C VAL A 144 1.97 22.25 -11.90
N VAL A 145 1.36 22.60 -10.76
CA VAL A 145 2.02 22.68 -9.45
C VAL A 145 1.35 21.76 -8.41
N PRO A 146 1.98 21.49 -7.26
CA PRO A 146 1.31 20.75 -6.19
C PRO A 146 -0.05 21.36 -5.83
N GLN A 147 -1.05 20.51 -5.56
CA GLN A 147 -2.46 20.86 -5.31
C GLN A 147 -3.31 21.20 -6.55
N ASP A 148 -2.72 21.27 -7.75
CA ASP A 148 -3.50 21.29 -8.98
C ASP A 148 -4.17 19.94 -9.24
N ARG A 149 -5.30 19.98 -9.93
CA ARG A 149 -6.03 18.78 -10.32
C ARG A 149 -5.74 18.46 -11.77
N VAL A 150 -5.20 17.27 -12.01
CA VAL A 150 -5.05 16.70 -13.35
C VAL A 150 -6.13 15.65 -13.54
N ALA A 151 -6.96 15.81 -14.57
CA ALA A 151 -8.04 14.88 -14.89
C ALA A 151 -7.74 14.15 -16.20
N GLY A 152 -8.02 12.84 -16.25
CA GLY A 152 -7.87 12.01 -17.44
C GLY A 152 -9.10 11.13 -17.66
N PHE A 153 -9.62 11.12 -18.89
CA PHE A 153 -10.64 10.16 -19.33
C PHE A 153 -9.96 9.12 -20.22
N MET A 154 -9.50 8.04 -19.58
CA MET A 154 -8.64 7.04 -20.21
C MET A 154 -9.12 5.62 -19.87
N PRO A 155 -9.02 4.65 -20.80
CA PRO A 155 -9.29 3.25 -20.50
C PRO A 155 -8.18 2.64 -19.62
N ASN A 156 -8.31 1.36 -19.24
CA ASN A 156 -7.28 0.65 -18.48
C ASN A 156 -6.07 0.30 -19.37
N LEU A 157 -5.18 1.27 -19.58
CA LEU A 157 -3.96 1.17 -20.38
C LEU A 157 -2.72 1.50 -19.54
N PRO A 158 -1.52 1.06 -19.95
CA PRO A 158 -0.26 1.47 -19.31
C PRO A 158 -0.13 2.97 -19.16
N GLU A 159 -0.54 3.73 -20.18
CA GLU A 159 -0.48 5.20 -20.22
C GLU A 159 -1.33 5.83 -19.10
N THR A 160 -2.43 5.20 -18.68
CA THR A 160 -3.27 5.68 -17.58
C THR A 160 -2.54 5.61 -16.25
N ILE A 161 -1.79 4.52 -16.02
CA ILE A 161 -0.96 4.36 -14.83
C ILE A 161 0.22 5.34 -14.88
N VAL A 162 0.86 5.49 -16.04
CA VAL A 162 1.94 6.46 -16.25
C VAL A 162 1.47 7.88 -15.92
N ALA A 163 0.31 8.29 -16.45
CA ALA A 163 -0.25 9.62 -16.24
C ALA A 163 -0.62 9.86 -14.76
N MET A 164 -1.21 8.86 -14.09
CA MET A 164 -1.54 8.97 -12.67
C MET A 164 -0.28 9.13 -11.81
N LEU A 165 0.73 8.27 -11.99
CA LEU A 165 1.99 8.35 -11.25
C LEU A 165 2.74 9.66 -11.53
N ALA A 166 2.66 10.19 -12.75
CA ALA A 166 3.29 11.45 -13.11
C ALA A 166 2.65 12.68 -12.42
N ALA A 167 1.41 12.55 -11.93
CA ALA A 167 0.69 13.60 -11.23
C ALA A 167 0.82 13.55 -9.70
N THR A 168 1.56 12.57 -9.15
CA THR A 168 1.68 12.32 -7.69
C THR A 168 3.06 12.59 -7.11
#